data_AF-X1R0M2-F1
#
_entry.id   AF-X1R0M2-F1
#
_cell.length_a   1.000
_cell.length_b   1.000
_cell.length_c   1.000
_cell.angle_alpha   90.00
_cell.angle_beta   90.00
_cell.angle_gamma   90.00
#
_symmetry.space_group_name_H-M   'P 1'
#
loop_
_entity.id
_entity.type
_entity.pdbx_description
1 polymer ?
#
loop_
_entity_poly.entity_id
_entity_poly.type
_entity_poly.pdbx_seq_one_letter_code
_entity_poly.pdbx_strand_id
1 'polypeptide(L)' 'MDFPKPYLKGYPAESVVSEKFESMVKLGLLNSRMKDFYDIWLMIHQFDFKGSQLTEALRRTFTYRKTEVPEGN' A
#
# COMPACT_ATOMS: atom_id res chain seq x y z
N MET A 1 -5.12 14.57 34.61
CA MET A 1 -5.28 13.14 34.32
C MET A 1 -4.29 12.78 33.22
N ASP A 2 -3.16 12.20 33.59
CA ASP A 2 -2.16 11.71 32.63
C ASP A 2 -2.53 10.30 32.18
N PHE A 3 -3.41 10.21 31.18
CA PHE A 3 -3.65 8.93 30.53
C PHE A 3 -2.45 8.58 29.66
N PRO A 4 -1.94 7.32 29.71
CA PRO A 4 -0.90 6.89 28.79
C PRO A 4 -1.39 7.06 27.35
N LYS A 5 -0.51 7.50 26.45
CA LYS A 5 -0.85 7.64 25.03
C LYS A 5 -1.46 6.33 24.51
N PRO A 6 -2.59 6.36 23.79
CA PRO A 6 -3.23 5.16 23.30
C PRO A 6 -2.32 4.44 22.31
N TYR A 7 -2.13 3.13 22.51
CA TYR A 7 -1.40 2.27 21.57
C TYR A 7 -2.39 1.62 20.62
N LEU A 8 -2.33 1.99 19.35
CA LEU A 8 -3.11 1.35 18.30
C LEU A 8 -2.22 0.37 17.53
N LYS A 9 -2.68 -0.87 17.40
CA LYS A 9 -2.04 -1.83 16.48
C LYS A 9 -2.42 -1.44 15.06
N GLY A 10 -1.51 -0.74 14.38
CA GLY A 10 -1.62 -0.41 12.96
C GLY A 10 -0.92 -1.44 12.09
N TYR A 11 -1.30 -1.49 10.81
CA TYR A 11 -0.53 -2.20 9.81
C TYR A 11 0.76 -1.42 9.49
N PRO A 12 1.84 -2.11 9.08
CA PRO A 12 3.01 -1.45 8.51
C PRO A 12 2.62 -0.60 7.30
N ALA A 13 3.32 0.51 7.08
CA ALA A 13 3.03 1.42 5.97
C ALA A 13 3.18 0.70 4.62
N GLU A 14 4.08 -0.28 4.53
CA GLU A 14 4.30 -1.13 3.35
C GLU A 14 3.03 -1.90 2.98
N SER A 15 2.32 -2.44 3.98
CA SER A 15 1.07 -3.18 3.75
C SER A 15 -0.02 -2.25 3.21
N VAL A 16 -0.13 -1.04 3.76
CA VAL A 16 -1.11 -0.04 3.31
C VAL A 16 -0.83 0.38 1.87
N VAL A 17 0.43 0.68 1.54
CA VAL A 17 0.84 0.99 0.16
C VAL A 17 0.55 -0.18 -0.76
N SER A 18 0.83 -1.42 -0.33
CA SER A 18 0.61 -2.63 -1.13
C SER A 18 -0.86 -2.88 -1.44
N GLU A 19 -1.77 -2.66 -0.48
CA GLU A 19 -3.22 -2.81 -0.68
C GLU A 19 -3.80 -1.73 -1.60
N LYS A 20 -3.34 -0.48 -1.44
CA LYS A 20 -3.73 0.61 -2.34
C LYS A 20 -3.25 0.34 -3.77
N PHE A 21 -2.00 -0.09 -3.93
CA PHE A 21 -1.43 -0.40 -5.23
C PHE A 21 -2.15 -1.58 -5.90
N GLU A 22 -2.43 -2.66 -5.17
CA GLU A 22 -3.21 -3.79 -5.68
C GLU A 22 -4.59 -3.34 -6.15
N SER A 23 -5.26 -2.48 -5.39
CA SER A 23 -6.58 -1.95 -5.76
C SER A 23 -6.51 -1.12 -7.04
N MET A 24 -5.45 -0.32 -7.20
CA MET A 24 -5.20 0.45 -8.42
C MET A 24 -5.00 -0.43 -9.64
N VAL A 25 -4.22 -1.52 -9.50
CA VAL A 25 -3.99 -2.49 -10.57
C VAL A 25 -5.28 -3.22 -10.93
N LYS A 26 -5.98 -3.75 -9.93
CA LYS A 26 -7.20 -4.55 -10.12
C LYS A 26 -8.30 -3.76 -10.83
N LEU A 27 -8.44 -2.48 -10.53
CA LEU A 27 -9.45 -1.63 -11.16
C LEU A 27 -9.00 -1.09 -12.53
N GLY A 28 -7.69 -1.02 -12.80
CA GLY A 28 -7.15 -0.66 -14.11
C GLY A 28 -7.77 0.64 -14.68
N LEU A 29 -8.30 0.58 -15.89
CA LEU A 29 -8.94 1.71 -16.58
C LEU A 29 -10.25 2.20 -15.94
N LEU A 30 -10.87 1.39 -15.07
CA LEU A 30 -12.04 1.78 -14.29
C LEU A 30 -11.65 2.51 -13.01
N ASN A 31 -10.36 2.67 -12.75
CA ASN A 31 -9.87 3.37 -11.58
C ASN A 31 -10.04 4.88 -11.73
N SER A 32 -11.17 5.42 -11.27
CA SER A 32 -11.42 6.86 -11.16
C SER A 32 -10.75 7.51 -9.94
N ARG A 33 -10.02 6.76 -9.12
CA ARG A 33 -9.52 7.20 -7.82
C ARG A 33 -8.14 7.83 -7.94
N MET A 34 -8.09 9.08 -8.43
CA MET A 34 -6.90 9.94 -8.26
C MET A 34 -6.38 9.95 -6.81
N LYS A 35 -7.29 9.74 -5.83
CA LYS A 35 -6.98 9.66 -4.41
C LYS A 35 -5.98 8.54 -4.09
N ASP A 36 -6.11 7.34 -4.67
CA ASP A 36 -5.20 6.22 -4.33
C ASP A 36 -3.77 6.50 -4.82
N PHE A 37 -3.63 7.13 -6.00
CA PHE A 37 -2.33 7.61 -6.49
C PHE A 37 -1.74 8.67 -5.57
N TYR A 38 -2.55 9.64 -5.14
CA TYR A 38 -2.09 10.71 -4.24
C TYR A 38 -1.71 10.17 -2.85
N ASP A 39 -2.50 9.24 -2.30
CA ASP A 39 -2.23 8.61 -1.02
C ASP A 39 -0.90 7.82 -1.08
N ILE A 40 -0.65 7.04 -2.14
CA ILE A 40 0.62 6.33 -2.31
C ILE A 40 1.78 7.33 -2.46
N TRP A 41 1.63 8.35 -3.31
CA TRP A 41 2.65 9.38 -3.48
C TRP A 41 3.00 10.05 -2.14
N LEU A 42 1.99 10.44 -1.36
CA LEU A 42 2.17 11.06 -0.05
C LEU A 42 2.87 10.11 0.92
N MET A 43 2.46 8.84 0.95
CA MET A 43 3.09 7.84 1.83
C MET A 43 4.55 7.60 1.48
N ILE A 44 4.90 7.51 0.19
CA ILE A 44 6.29 7.37 -0.27
C ILE A 44 7.16 8.56 0.17
N HIS A 45 6.59 9.75 0.29
CA HIS A 45 7.32 10.94 0.75
C HIS A 45 7.36 11.09 2.28
N GLN A 46 6.41 10.48 3.00
CA GLN A 46 6.32 10.58 4.47
C GLN A 46 7.08 9.46 5.20
N PHE A 47 7.19 8.29 4.58
CA PHE A 47 7.80 7.11 5.20
C PHE A 47 9.07 6.71 4.46
N ASP A 48 10.11 6.36 5.23
CA ASP A 48 11.32 5.78 4.67
C ASP A 48 11.11 4.28 4.44
N PHE A 49 10.89 3.91 3.19
CA PHE A 49 10.65 2.53 2.80
C PHE A 49 11.95 1.82 2.44
N LYS A 50 12.25 0.72 3.14
CA LYS A 50 13.25 -0.21 2.65
C LYS A 50 12.69 -0.96 1.45
N GLY A 51 13.24 -0.75 0.26
CA GLY A 51 12.75 -1.34 -0.99
C GLY A 51 12.45 -2.84 -0.88
N SER A 52 13.33 -3.62 -0.22
CA SER A 52 13.12 -5.06 -0.04
C SER A 52 11.86 -5.42 0.78
N GLN A 53 11.52 -4.62 1.80
CA GLN A 53 10.34 -4.85 2.63
C GLN A 53 9.06 -4.47 1.89
N LEU A 54 9.10 -3.34 1.16
CA LEU A 54 7.98 -2.92 0.33
C LEU A 54 7.71 -3.93 -0.80
N THR A 55 8.75 -4.43 -1.48
CA THR A 55 8.61 -5.46 -2.51
C THR A 55 7.99 -6.74 -1.96
N GLU A 56 8.42 -7.20 -0.78
CA GLU A 56 7.85 -8.40 -0.16
C GLU A 56 6.38 -8.19 0.26
N ALA A 57 6.04 -7.00 0.78
CA ALA A 57 4.65 -6.64 1.10
C ALA A 57 3.77 -6.66 -0.16
N LEU A 58 4.24 -6.06 -1.26
CA LEU A 58 3.55 -6.07 -2.56
C LEU A 58 3.31 -7.50 -3.03
N ARG A 59 4.35 -8.33 -3.04
CA ARG A 59 4.25 -9.74 -3.47
C ARG A 59 3.22 -10.51 -2.64
N ARG A 60 3.25 -10.35 -1.31
CA ARG A 60 2.30 -11.02 -0.40
C ARG A 60 0.88 -10.56 -0.65
N THR A 61 0.65 -9.26 -0.81
CA THR A 61 -0.68 -8.71 -1.04
C THR A 61 -1.28 -9.18 -2.36
N PHE A 62 -0.51 -9.15 -3.45
CA PHE A 62 -0.96 -9.64 -4.76
C PHE A 62 -1.26 -11.14 -4.73
N THR A 63 -0.37 -11.93 -4.09
CA THR A 63 -0.58 -13.38 -3.92
C THR A 63 -1.85 -13.66 -3.12
N TYR A 64 -2.04 -12.97 -2.00
CA TYR A 64 -3.20 -13.17 -1.12
C TYR A 64 -4.52 -12.77 -1.80
N ARG A 65 -4.51 -11.66 -2.55
CA ARG A 65 -5.69 -11.14 -3.26
C ARG A 65 -5.93 -11.79 -4.63
N LYS A 66 -5.02 -12.67 -5.07
CA LYS A 66 -5.06 -13.36 -6.37
C LYS A 66 -5.14 -12.37 -7.54
N THR A 67 -4.41 -11.27 -7.40
CA THR A 67 -4.29 -10.24 -8.45
C THR A 67 -2.95 -10.45 -9.13
N GLU A 68 -2.97 -10.58 -10.46
CA GLU A 68 -1.75 -10.72 -11.25
C GLU A 68 -0.97 -9.41 -11.25
N VAL A 69 0.36 -9.51 -11.15
CA VAL A 69 1.23 -8.34 -11.30
C VAL A 69 1.25 -7.99 -12.79
N PRO A 70 0.99 -6.73 -13.18
CA PRO A 70 1.02 -6.34 -14.58
C PRO A 70 2.41 -6.58 -15.16
N GLU A 71 2.48 -7.23 -16.31
CA GLU A 71 3.72 -7.32 -17.08
C GLU A 71 3.97 -5.98 -17.77
N GLY A 72 5.21 -5.47 -17.66
CA GLY A 72 5.61 -4.24 -18.33
C GLY A 72 5.85 -4.51 -19.82
N ASN A 73 5.09 -3.83 -20.68
CA ASN A 73 5.41 -3.72 -22.11
C ASN A 73 6.49 -2.67 -22.36
#